data_AF-A0A537HFD7-F1
#
_entry.id   AF-A0A537HFD7-F1
#
_cell.length_a   1.000
_cell.length_b   1.000
_cell.length_c   1.000
_cell.angle_alpha   90.00
_cell.angle_beta   90.00
_cell.angle_gamma   90.00
#
_symmetry.space_group_name_H-M   'P 1'
#
loop_
_entity.id
_entity.type
_entity.pdbx_description
1 polymer ?
#
loop_
_entity_poly.entity_id
_entity_poly.type
_entity_poly.pdbx_seq_one_letter_code
_entity_poly.pdbx_strand_id
1 'polypeptide(L)'
;MTVKAREFALDLDPAMGQAPLFLHASATRLTGDYDQAAALFEQSLELNRKIRDQGMVAAELQNLGFVEIHRGNVDVAERYFTEGEKIGTAGDPYSTAMSIINKAVVAFLRGNRDESRILLQRAQSVFKEAGIAPGADDQFEIDWLNEQLEKIVRD
;
A
#
# COMPACT_ATOMS: atom_id res chain seq x y z
N MET A 1 16.93 -1.34 15.35
CA MET A 1 17.35 0.05 15.62
C MET A 1 16.18 1.05 15.58
N THR A 2 15.14 0.80 14.77
CA THR A 2 13.92 1.63 14.64
C THR A 2 13.14 1.83 15.95
N VAL A 3 13.01 0.81 16.80
CA VAL A 3 12.23 0.91 18.07
C VAL A 3 12.83 1.94 19.04
N LYS A 4 14.15 1.91 19.27
CA LYS A 4 14.84 2.87 20.15
C LYS A 4 14.83 4.31 19.60
N ALA A 5 14.86 4.45 18.27
CA ALA A 5 14.75 5.76 17.62
C ALA A 5 13.35 6.36 17.78
N ARG A 6 12.29 5.53 17.79
CA ARG A 6 10.90 5.98 17.99
C ARG A 6 10.65 6.46 19.42
N GLU A 7 11.09 5.69 20.43
CA GLU A 7 10.88 6.06 21.84
C GLU A 7 11.51 7.42 22.18
N PHE A 8 12.71 7.68 21.68
CA PHE A 8 13.40 8.95 21.87
C PHE A 8 12.77 10.12 21.11
N ALA A 9 12.15 9.86 19.95
CA ALA A 9 11.52 10.87 19.11
C ALA A 9 10.18 11.40 19.67
N LEU A 10 9.39 10.53 20.33
CA LEU A 10 8.08 10.89 20.88
C LEU A 10 8.14 11.92 22.02
N ASP A 11 9.27 12.00 22.74
CA ASP A 11 9.49 12.95 23.82
C ASP A 11 9.78 14.39 23.33
N LEU A 12 10.03 14.58 22.02
CA LEU A 12 10.46 15.86 21.44
C LEU A 12 9.43 16.44 20.45
N ASP A 13 8.88 15.61 19.57
CA ASP A 13 7.83 15.97 18.60
C ASP A 13 7.17 14.68 18.04
N PRO A 14 5.83 14.51 18.16
CA PRO A 14 5.12 13.37 17.58
C PRO A 14 5.43 13.12 16.09
N ALA A 15 5.71 14.17 15.31
CA ALA A 15 6.08 14.05 13.90
C ALA A 15 7.40 13.29 13.68
N MET A 16 8.35 13.36 14.64
CA MET A 16 9.62 12.63 14.53
C MET A 16 9.44 11.10 14.64
N GLY A 17 8.33 10.64 15.24
CA GLY A 17 8.00 9.21 15.35
C GLY A 17 7.38 8.61 14.08
N GLN A 18 6.96 9.45 13.12
CA GLN A 18 6.23 9.05 11.91
C GLN A 18 7.07 8.17 10.98
N ALA A 19 8.21 8.68 10.50
CA ALA A 19 9.04 7.97 9.53
C ALA A 19 9.63 6.65 10.07
N PRO A 20 10.16 6.56 11.31
CA PRO A 20 10.64 5.28 11.86
C PRO A 20 9.54 4.23 12.00
N LEU A 21 8.30 4.64 12.29
CA LEU A 21 7.17 3.74 12.45
C LEU A 21 6.70 3.20 11.09
N PHE A 22 6.53 4.06 10.09
CA PHE A 22 6.22 3.65 8.72
C PHE A 22 7.25 2.67 8.15
N LEU A 23 8.55 2.99 8.29
CA LEU A 23 9.62 2.12 7.80
C LEU A 23 9.64 0.76 8.49
N HIS A 24 9.35 0.72 9.80
CA HIS A 24 9.24 -0.54 10.53
C HIS A 24 8.04 -1.36 10.05
N ALA A 25 6.90 -0.72 9.85
CA ALA A 25 5.69 -1.37 9.34
C ALA A 25 5.91 -1.95 7.93
N SER A 26 6.48 -1.16 7.01
CA SER A 26 6.80 -1.58 5.64
C SER A 26 7.79 -2.75 5.62
N ALA A 27 8.87 -2.68 6.40
CA ALA A 27 9.82 -3.79 6.51
C ALA A 27 9.16 -5.07 7.05
N THR A 28 8.29 -4.93 8.06
CA THR A 28 7.56 -6.06 8.65
C THR A 28 6.61 -6.71 7.64
N ARG A 29 5.88 -5.90 6.86
CA ARG A 29 5.02 -6.36 5.75
C ARG A 29 5.83 -7.15 4.71
N LEU A 30 6.98 -6.63 4.29
CA LEU A 30 7.85 -7.29 3.31
C LEU A 30 8.42 -8.63 3.81
N THR A 31 8.54 -8.83 5.13
CA THR A 31 8.92 -10.12 5.72
C THR A 31 7.75 -11.11 5.86
N GLY A 32 6.53 -10.71 5.52
CA GLY A 32 5.33 -11.55 5.58
C GLY A 32 4.67 -11.64 6.95
N ASP A 33 5.14 -10.90 7.95
CA ASP A 33 4.44 -10.79 9.25
C ASP A 33 3.32 -9.76 9.15
N TYR A 34 2.25 -10.15 8.47
CA TYR A 34 1.09 -9.30 8.22
C TYR A 34 0.35 -8.93 9.51
N ASP A 35 0.40 -9.78 10.53
CA ASP A 35 -0.14 -9.55 11.88
C ASP A 35 0.51 -8.37 12.57
N GLN A 36 1.83 -8.39 12.67
CA GLN A 36 2.58 -7.28 13.22
C GLN A 36 2.53 -6.04 12.32
N ALA A 37 2.56 -6.20 11.00
CA ALA A 37 2.51 -5.09 10.06
C ALA A 37 1.21 -4.27 10.20
N ALA A 38 0.04 -4.91 10.31
CA ALA A 38 -1.22 -4.17 10.52
C ALA A 38 -1.18 -3.34 11.78
N ALA A 39 -0.73 -3.91 12.91
CA ALA A 39 -0.67 -3.20 14.18
C ALA A 39 0.27 -1.98 14.12
N LEU A 40 1.36 -2.07 13.36
CA LEU A 40 2.28 -0.95 13.15
C LEU A 40 1.69 0.12 12.22
N PHE A 41 1.04 -0.28 11.12
CA PHE A 41 0.39 0.64 10.20
C PHE A 41 -0.82 1.34 10.82
N GLU A 42 -1.60 0.66 11.67
CA GLU A 42 -2.70 1.29 12.43
C GLU A 42 -2.19 2.36 13.40
N GLN A 43 -1.08 2.08 14.11
CA GLN A 43 -0.43 3.08 14.95
C GLN A 43 0.09 4.27 14.12
N SER A 44 0.66 3.99 12.95
CA SER A 44 1.14 5.03 12.03
C SER A 44 -0.02 5.89 11.52
N LEU A 45 -1.11 5.25 11.11
CA LEU A 45 -2.34 5.91 10.66
C LEU A 45 -2.92 6.83 11.74
N GLU A 46 -2.98 6.38 13.00
CA GLU A 46 -3.44 7.20 14.12
C GLU A 46 -2.54 8.43 14.32
N LEU A 47 -1.22 8.25 14.27
CA LEU A 47 -0.26 9.35 14.38
C LEU A 47 -0.42 10.35 13.23
N ASN A 48 -0.49 9.87 12.00
CA ASN A 48 -0.65 10.70 10.79
C ASN A 48 -1.95 11.51 10.82
N ARG A 49 -3.05 10.91 11.31
CA ARG A 49 -4.31 11.64 11.55
C ARG A 49 -4.14 12.74 12.60
N LYS A 50 -3.41 12.49 13.70
CA LYS A 50 -3.17 13.49 14.77
C LYS A 50 -2.35 14.67 14.28
N ILE A 51 -1.29 14.42 13.52
CA ILE A 51 -0.42 15.48 12.95
C ILE A 51 -0.96 16.07 11.64
N ARG A 52 -2.11 15.57 11.16
CA ARG A 52 -2.83 16.03 9.96
C ARG A 52 -2.06 15.85 8.65
N ASP A 53 -1.18 14.86 8.57
CA ASP A 53 -0.50 14.48 7.33
C ASP A 53 -1.41 13.59 6.47
N GLN A 54 -2.22 14.22 5.62
CA GLN A 54 -3.18 13.51 4.77
C GLN A 54 -2.50 12.62 3.72
N GLY A 55 -1.31 12.99 3.24
CA GLY A 55 -0.57 12.19 2.27
C GLY A 55 -0.17 10.85 2.88
N MET A 56 0.38 10.90 4.10
CA MET A 56 0.72 9.68 4.82
C MET A 56 -0.52 8.90 5.27
N VAL A 57 -1.61 9.55 5.67
CA VAL A 57 -2.88 8.83 5.93
C VAL A 57 -3.32 8.00 4.73
N ALA A 58 -3.27 8.54 3.51
CA ALA A 58 -3.62 7.78 2.30
C ALA A 58 -2.64 6.60 2.05
N ALA A 59 -1.34 6.82 2.27
CA ALA A 59 -0.33 5.78 2.14
C ALA A 59 -0.50 4.65 3.18
N GLU A 60 -0.83 4.97 4.43
CA GLU A 60 -1.06 3.95 5.47
C GLU A 60 -2.31 3.12 5.17
N LEU A 61 -3.38 3.76 4.67
CA LEU A 61 -4.59 3.04 4.25
C LEU A 61 -4.30 2.10 3.08
N GLN A 62 -3.49 2.52 2.11
CA GLN A 62 -3.06 1.63 1.03
C GLN A 62 -2.25 0.44 1.56
N ASN A 63 -1.30 0.69 2.45
CA ASN A 63 -0.49 -0.37 3.05
C ASN A 63 -1.34 -1.37 3.86
N LEU A 64 -2.29 -0.88 4.65
CA LEU A 64 -3.28 -1.72 5.35
C LEU A 64 -4.12 -2.53 4.37
N GLY A 65 -4.50 -1.94 3.23
CA GLY A 65 -5.15 -2.65 2.14
C GLY A 65 -4.33 -3.86 1.68
N PHE A 66 -3.05 -3.67 1.35
CA PHE A 66 -2.16 -4.77 0.96
C PHE A 66 -1.94 -5.80 2.07
N VAL A 67 -1.83 -5.38 3.33
CA VAL A 67 -1.78 -6.31 4.46
C VAL A 67 -3.01 -7.22 4.48
N GLU A 68 -4.21 -6.66 4.31
CA GLU A 68 -5.45 -7.44 4.28
C GLU A 68 -5.56 -8.32 3.03
N ILE A 69 -5.02 -7.90 1.88
CA ILE A 69 -4.89 -8.76 0.70
C ILE A 69 -4.11 -10.03 1.03
N HIS A 70 -2.93 -9.89 1.65
CA HIS A 70 -2.09 -11.03 1.99
C HIS A 70 -2.66 -11.91 3.11
N ARG A 71 -3.54 -11.34 3.96
CA ARG A 71 -4.36 -12.11 4.91
C ARG A 71 -5.60 -12.78 4.30
N GLY A 72 -5.90 -12.51 3.03
CA GLY A 72 -7.08 -13.05 2.33
C GLY A 72 -8.39 -12.28 2.56
N ASN A 73 -8.34 -11.12 3.21
CA ASN A 73 -9.50 -10.30 3.57
C ASN A 73 -9.80 -9.24 2.49
N VAL A 74 -10.17 -9.70 1.29
CA VAL A 74 -10.33 -8.85 0.09
C VAL A 74 -11.31 -7.69 0.29
N ASP A 75 -12.44 -7.94 0.96
CA ASP A 75 -13.46 -6.89 1.19
C ASP A 75 -12.98 -5.81 2.17
N VAL A 76 -12.13 -6.18 3.14
CA VAL A 76 -11.51 -5.21 4.05
C VAL A 76 -10.45 -4.39 3.32
N ALA A 77 -9.65 -5.03 2.47
CA ALA A 77 -8.67 -4.34 1.64
C ALA A 77 -9.32 -3.30 0.73
N GLU A 78 -10.42 -3.66 0.04
CA GLU A 78 -11.15 -2.74 -0.85
C GLU A 78 -11.69 -1.52 -0.10
N ARG A 79 -12.12 -1.69 1.15
CA ARG A 79 -12.54 -0.57 2.01
C ARG A 79 -11.39 0.38 2.31
N TYR A 80 -10.23 -0.15 2.71
CA TYR A 80 -9.05 0.65 2.97
C TYR A 80 -8.57 1.40 1.72
N PHE A 81 -8.51 0.73 0.57
CA PHE A 81 -8.17 1.37 -0.70
C PHE A 81 -9.15 2.49 -1.06
N THR A 82 -10.45 2.27 -0.88
CA THR A 82 -11.49 3.26 -1.15
C THR A 82 -11.40 4.46 -0.20
N GLU A 83 -11.04 4.25 1.07
CA GLU A 83 -10.81 5.35 2.01
C GLU A 83 -9.57 6.17 1.62
N GLY A 84 -8.47 5.49 1.27
CA GLY A 84 -7.23 6.15 0.83
C GLY A 84 -7.42 6.96 -0.46
N GLU A 85 -8.14 6.42 -1.45
CA GLU A 85 -8.43 7.10 -2.73
C GLU A 85 -9.21 8.42 -2.53
N LYS A 86 -10.08 8.50 -1.51
CA LYS A 86 -10.82 9.73 -1.18
C LYS A 86 -9.94 10.84 -0.59
N ILE A 87 -8.79 10.46 -0.02
CA ILE A 87 -7.84 11.37 0.62
C ILE A 87 -6.71 11.74 -0.35
N GLY A 88 -6.35 10.81 -1.24
CA GLY A 88 -5.26 10.94 -2.19
C GLY A 88 -5.36 12.18 -3.09
N THR A 89 -4.22 12.59 -3.62
CA THR A 89 -4.13 13.79 -4.46
C THR A 89 -4.72 13.52 -5.83
N ALA A 90 -5.93 14.03 -6.08
CA ALA A 90 -6.56 13.93 -7.38
C ALA A 90 -5.67 14.54 -8.48
N GLY A 91 -5.43 13.80 -9.55
CA GLY A 91 -4.60 14.23 -10.69
C GLY A 91 -3.10 14.00 -10.52
N ASP A 92 -2.63 13.52 -9.37
CA ASP A 92 -1.25 13.05 -9.21
C ASP A 92 -1.07 11.71 -9.95
N PRO A 93 -0.09 11.59 -10.88
CA PRO A 93 0.13 10.37 -11.65
C PRO A 93 0.44 9.14 -10.78
N TYR A 94 1.19 9.33 -9.68
CA TYR A 94 1.53 8.23 -8.77
C TYR A 94 0.27 7.68 -8.08
N SER A 95 -0.51 8.56 -7.45
CA SER A 95 -1.78 8.24 -6.80
C SER A 95 -2.77 7.61 -7.77
N THR A 96 -2.79 8.08 -9.02
CA THR A 96 -3.61 7.51 -10.09
C THR A 96 -3.20 6.09 -10.43
N ALA A 97 -1.90 5.85 -10.67
CA ALA A 97 -1.38 4.53 -11.00
C ALA A 97 -1.62 3.52 -9.87
N MET A 98 -1.38 3.93 -8.63
CA MET A 98 -1.61 3.09 -7.46
C MET A 98 -3.09 2.76 -7.23
N SER A 99 -3.99 3.72 -7.45
CA SER A 99 -5.44 3.45 -7.39
C SER A 99 -5.88 2.42 -8.44
N ILE A 100 -5.23 2.42 -9.61
CA ILE A 100 -5.46 1.40 -10.65
C ILE A 100 -4.88 0.04 -10.23
N ILE A 101 -3.69 0.00 -9.61
CA ILE A 101 -3.09 -1.23 -9.08
C ILE A 101 -3.98 -1.86 -8.02
N ASN A 102 -4.47 -1.08 -7.06
CA ASN A 102 -5.37 -1.56 -6.02
C ASN A 102 -6.61 -2.26 -6.63
N LYS A 103 -7.20 -1.67 -7.67
CA LYS A 103 -8.33 -2.25 -8.43
C LYS A 103 -7.91 -3.51 -9.19
N ALA A 104 -6.72 -3.54 -9.78
CA ALA A 104 -6.18 -4.71 -10.46
C ALA A 104 -6.01 -5.91 -9.52
N VAL A 105 -5.51 -5.67 -8.31
CA VAL A 105 -5.34 -6.68 -7.26
C VAL A 105 -6.68 -7.23 -6.80
N VAL A 106 -7.65 -6.35 -6.51
CA VAL A 106 -9.01 -6.78 -6.13
C VAL A 106 -9.69 -7.58 -7.24
N ALA A 107 -9.58 -7.13 -8.50
CA ALA A 107 -10.12 -7.85 -9.65
C ALA A 107 -9.50 -9.26 -9.77
N PHE A 108 -8.18 -9.38 -9.60
CA PHE A 108 -7.50 -10.68 -9.63
C PHE A 108 -8.05 -11.63 -8.57
N LEU A 109 -8.14 -11.19 -7.32
CA LEU A 109 -8.59 -12.03 -6.21
C LEU A 109 -10.08 -12.40 -6.30
N ARG A 110 -10.88 -11.60 -7.01
CA ARG A 110 -12.28 -11.92 -7.35
C ARG A 110 -12.42 -12.83 -8.57
N GLY A 111 -11.31 -13.27 -9.17
CA GLY A 111 -11.29 -14.17 -10.32
C GLY A 111 -11.37 -13.46 -11.68
N ASN A 112 -11.45 -12.12 -11.71
CA ASN A 112 -11.51 -11.32 -12.93
C ASN A 112 -10.10 -11.08 -13.49
N ARG A 113 -9.42 -12.16 -13.93
CA ARG A 113 -8.03 -12.09 -14.39
C ARG A 113 -7.80 -11.17 -15.59
N ASP A 114 -8.73 -11.17 -16.56
CA ASP A 114 -8.58 -10.33 -17.76
C ASP A 114 -8.70 -8.84 -17.44
N GLU A 115 -9.66 -8.48 -16.58
CA GLU A 115 -9.80 -7.12 -16.05
C GLU A 115 -8.53 -6.70 -15.28
N SER A 116 -8.01 -7.58 -14.42
CA SER A 116 -6.78 -7.33 -13.68
C SER A 116 -5.59 -7.04 -14.60
N ARG A 117 -5.40 -7.81 -15.68
CA ARG A 117 -4.32 -7.56 -16.67
C ARG A 117 -4.46 -6.19 -17.33
N ILE A 118 -5.68 -5.85 -17.76
CA ILE A 118 -5.97 -4.56 -18.40
C ILE A 118 -5.65 -3.40 -17.45
N LEU A 119 -6.09 -3.52 -16.20
CA LEU A 119 -5.84 -2.49 -15.17
C LEU A 119 -4.33 -2.37 -14.88
N LEU A 120 -3.62 -3.49 -14.70
CA LEU A 120 -2.19 -3.48 -14.43
C LEU A 120 -1.38 -2.84 -15.56
N GLN A 121 -1.68 -3.18 -16.82
CA GLN A 121 -1.08 -2.55 -17.99
C GLN A 121 -1.34 -1.04 -18.02
N ARG A 122 -2.57 -0.63 -17.69
CA ARG A 122 -2.92 0.79 -17.63
C ARG A 122 -2.11 1.52 -16.55
N ALA A 123 -1.96 0.95 -15.36
CA ALA A 123 -1.15 1.56 -14.29
C ALA A 123 0.32 1.72 -14.71
N GLN A 124 0.90 0.70 -15.35
CA GLN A 124 2.28 0.74 -15.87
C GLN A 124 2.45 1.81 -16.96
N SER A 125 1.46 1.99 -17.83
CA SER A 125 1.47 3.09 -18.81
C SER A 125 1.45 4.46 -18.14
N VAL A 126 0.67 4.64 -17.06
CA VAL A 126 0.66 5.91 -16.30
C VAL A 126 2.05 6.20 -15.71
N PHE A 127 2.69 5.22 -15.06
CA PHE A 127 4.05 5.37 -14.55
C PHE A 127 5.04 5.76 -15.66
N LYS A 128 4.98 5.05 -16.79
CA LYS A 128 5.85 5.28 -17.94
C LYS A 128 5.67 6.67 -18.56
N GLU A 129 4.44 7.10 -18.79
CA GLU A 129 4.13 8.40 -19.39
C GLU A 129 4.53 9.57 -18.50
N ALA A 130 4.38 9.41 -17.18
CA ALA A 130 4.80 10.41 -16.21
C ALA A 130 6.30 10.35 -15.88
N GLY A 131 7.04 9.35 -16.37
CA GLY A 131 8.48 9.20 -16.11
C GLY A 131 8.81 8.92 -14.64
N ILE A 132 7.89 8.31 -13.90
CA ILE A 132 8.02 8.00 -12.48
C ILE A 132 8.11 6.49 -12.27
N ALA A 133 8.92 6.07 -11.30
CA ALA A 133 9.01 4.69 -10.86
C ALA A 133 8.15 4.46 -9.60
N PRO A 134 7.55 3.27 -9.43
CA PRO A 134 6.94 2.89 -8.16
C PRO A 134 7.98 2.87 -7.02
N GLY A 135 7.52 3.10 -5.79
CA GLY A 135 8.31 2.79 -4.59
C GLY A 135 8.67 1.30 -4.53
N ALA A 136 9.73 0.95 -3.80
CA ALA A 136 10.20 -0.44 -3.74
C ALA A 136 9.16 -1.41 -3.16
N ASP A 137 8.36 -0.93 -2.21
CA ASP A 137 7.31 -1.68 -1.55
C ASP A 137 6.04 -1.80 -2.39
N ASP A 138 5.75 -0.82 -3.25
CA ASP A 138 4.71 -0.89 -4.27
C ASP A 138 5.13 -1.78 -5.45
N GLN A 139 6.41 -1.72 -5.84
CA GLN A 139 6.97 -2.59 -6.86
C GLN A 139 6.86 -4.06 -6.46
N PHE A 140 7.07 -4.39 -5.19
CA PHE A 140 6.84 -5.74 -4.66
C PHE A 140 5.42 -6.25 -4.93
N GLU A 141 4.40 -5.41 -4.75
CA GLU A 141 2.99 -5.80 -4.98
C GLU A 141 2.67 -5.91 -6.48
N ILE A 142 3.26 -5.05 -7.31
CA ILE A 142 3.17 -5.14 -8.77
C ILE A 142 3.79 -6.46 -9.27
N ASP A 143 4.96 -6.81 -8.76
CA ASP A 143 5.68 -8.04 -9.13
C ASP A 143 4.90 -9.27 -8.67
N TRP A 144 4.41 -9.27 -7.43
CA TRP A 144 3.52 -10.32 -6.93
C TRP A 144 2.31 -10.53 -7.86
N LEU A 145 1.63 -9.46 -8.26
CA LEU A 145 0.46 -9.56 -9.13
C LEU A 145 0.82 -10.09 -10.52
N ASN A 146 1.93 -9.62 -11.12
CA ASN A 146 2.42 -10.14 -12.40
C ASN A 146 2.66 -11.66 -12.33
N GLU A 147 3.38 -12.12 -11.29
CA GLU A 147 3.63 -13.53 -11.08
C GLU A 147 2.32 -14.34 -10.96
N GLN A 148 1.31 -13.82 -10.26
CA GLN A 148 0.04 -14.52 -10.16
C GLN A 148 -0.72 -14.59 -11.49
N LEU A 149 -0.63 -13.55 -12.32
CA LEU A 149 -1.31 -13.48 -13.62
C LEU A 149 -0.63 -14.33 -14.70
N GLU A 150 0.67 -14.57 -14.57
CA GLU A 150 1.49 -15.42 -15.43
C GLU A 150 1.37 -16.92 -15.13
N LYS A 151 0.93 -17.30 -13.92
CA LYS A 151 0.56 -18.68 -13.59
C LYS A 151 -0.63 -19.11 -14.45
N ILE A 152 -0.32 -19.61 -15.65
CA ILE A 152 -1.24 -20.31 -16.54
C ILE A 152 -1.91 -21.40 -15.69
N VAL A 153 -3.24 -21.45 -15.75
CA VAL A 153 -4.01 -22.62 -15.34
C VAL A 153 -3.49 -23.79 -16.19
N ARG A 154 -2.48 -24.49 -15.68
CA ARG A 154 -2.15 -25.85 -16.09
C ARG A 154 -3.03 -26.76 -15.26
N ASP A 155 -4.33 -26.74 -15.58
CA ASP A 155 -5.25 -27.81 -15.23
C ASP A 155 -5.58 -28.58 -16.52
#